data_AF-A0AAW2PWW2-F1
#
_entry.id   AF-A0AAW2PWW2-F1
#
_cell.length_a   1.000
_cell.length_b   1.000
_cell.length_c   1.000
_cell.angle_alpha   90.00
_cell.angle_beta   90.00
_cell.angle_gamma   90.00
#
_symmetry.space_group_name_H-M   'P 1'
#
loop_
_entity.id
_entity.type
_entity.pdbx_description
1 polymer ?
#
loop_
_entity_poly.entity_id
_entity_poly.type
_entity_poly.pdbx_seq_one_letter_code
_entity_poly.pdbx_strand_id
1 'polypeptide(L)'
;MKAKRTRKTIPRDSPPQRSSIYRGVTRHRWTGRYEAHLWDKNCWNEAQTRKADKVIFMCAYDDEEAAAHAYDLAALKYWGPDTILNFPLSTYQKELTEMEGQSREEYIGSLRRQVFDQWGYSF
;
A
#
# COMPACT_ATOMS: atom_id res chain seq x y z
N MET A 1 25.31 -27.04 12.85
CA MET A 1 24.39 -26.07 13.48
C MET A 1 24.62 -24.70 12.83
N LYS A 2 23.64 -24.11 12.13
CA LYS A 2 23.83 -22.79 11.50
C LYS A 2 23.53 -21.68 12.51
N ALA A 3 24.51 -20.81 12.77
CA ALA A 3 24.40 -19.69 13.70
C ALA A 3 23.39 -18.65 13.19
N LYS A 4 22.44 -18.24 14.05
CA LYS A 4 21.48 -17.19 13.77
C LYS A 4 22.19 -15.83 13.88
N ARG A 5 22.25 -15.10 12.78
CA ARG A 5 22.92 -13.80 12.68
C ARG A 5 21.99 -12.71 13.22
N THR A 6 22.17 -12.30 14.47
CA THR A 6 21.39 -11.23 15.10
C THR A 6 21.81 -9.88 14.51
N ARG A 7 20.94 -9.24 13.73
CA ARG A 7 21.17 -7.86 13.25
C ARG A 7 21.10 -6.91 14.45
N LYS A 8 22.21 -6.24 14.78
CA LYS A 8 22.25 -5.14 15.76
C LYS A 8 21.37 -4.00 15.25
N THR A 9 20.26 -3.72 15.91
CA THR A 9 19.43 -2.54 15.67
C THR A 9 20.05 -1.36 16.40
N ILE A 10 20.74 -0.48 15.67
CA ILE A 10 21.18 0.82 16.20
C ILE A 10 19.91 1.66 16.38
N PRO A 11 19.63 2.21 17.59
CA PRO A 11 18.50 3.12 17.78
C PRO A 11 18.75 4.36 16.91
N ARG A 12 17.83 4.67 15.98
CA ARG A 12 17.88 5.94 15.24
C ARG A 12 17.14 6.98 16.08
N ASP A 13 17.87 7.99 16.56
CA ASP A 13 17.36 9.18 17.26
C ASP A 13 16.55 10.14 16.36
N SER A 14 16.10 9.69 15.19
CA SER A 14 15.27 10.47 14.29
C SER A 14 14.02 9.66 13.98
N PRO A 15 12.82 10.30 13.94
CA PRO A 15 11.65 9.62 13.40
C PRO A 15 12.05 9.02 12.04
N PRO A 16 11.65 7.78 11.74
CA PRO A 16 12.10 7.09 10.54
C PRO A 16 11.87 8.03 9.37
N GLN A 17 12.97 8.51 8.77
CA GLN A 17 12.91 9.36 7.58
C GLN A 17 12.07 8.59 6.59
N ARG A 18 10.91 9.16 6.24
CA ARG A 18 10.03 8.53 5.27
C ARG A 18 10.83 8.40 3.99
N SER A 19 10.82 7.21 3.43
CA SER A 19 11.54 6.90 2.19
C SER A 19 10.87 7.51 0.96
N SER A 20 9.68 8.09 1.16
CA SER A 20 8.85 8.80 0.20
C SER A 20 8.18 9.99 0.88
N ILE A 21 7.85 11.03 0.11
CA ILE A 21 7.07 12.18 0.59
C ILE A 21 5.57 11.83 0.72
N TYR A 22 5.11 10.80 0.00
CA TYR A 22 3.71 10.42 -0.08
C TYR A 22 3.32 9.40 0.99
N ARG A 23 2.06 9.48 1.43
CA ARG A 23 1.48 8.58 2.41
C ARG A 23 1.28 7.19 1.80
N GLY A 24 1.63 6.17 2.59
CA GLY A 24 1.48 4.79 2.17
C GLY A 24 2.52 4.35 1.15
N VAL A 25 3.44 5.22 0.72
CA VAL A 25 4.49 4.87 -0.25
C VAL A 25 5.81 4.64 0.47
N THR A 26 6.51 3.57 0.10
CA THR A 26 7.84 3.22 0.63
C THR A 26 8.80 2.91 -0.50
N ARG A 27 9.97 3.56 -0.51
CA ARG A 27 11.02 3.23 -1.47
C ARG A 27 11.79 2.00 -1.01
N HIS A 28 11.74 0.98 -1.85
CA HIS A 28 12.44 -0.26 -1.67
C HIS A 28 13.95 -0.10 -1.82
N ARG A 29 14.69 -0.57 -0.81
CA ARG A 29 16.11 -0.20 -0.67
C ARG A 29 17.03 -0.78 -1.75
N TRP A 30 16.73 -1.97 -2.26
CA TRP A 30 17.63 -2.68 -3.19
C TRP A 30 17.21 -2.59 -4.65
N THR A 31 15.92 -2.55 -4.96
CA THR A 31 15.46 -2.32 -6.34
C THR A 31 15.27 -0.84 -6.65
N GLY A 32 15.11 0.02 -5.63
CA GLY A 32 14.83 1.44 -5.80
C GLY A 32 13.37 1.77 -6.17
N ARG A 33 12.51 0.75 -6.29
CA ARG A 33 11.08 0.88 -6.61
C ARG A 33 10.26 1.47 -5.47
N TYR A 34 9.08 1.97 -5.77
CA TYR A 34 8.14 2.53 -4.82
C TYR A 34 6.98 1.57 -4.57
N GLU A 35 6.75 1.25 -3.31
CA GLU A 35 5.69 0.33 -2.91
C GLU A 35 4.55 1.09 -2.23
N ALA A 36 3.34 0.95 -2.77
CA ALA A 36 2.11 1.47 -2.19
C ALA A 36 1.51 0.45 -1.22
N HIS A 37 1.32 0.83 0.04
CA HIS A 37 0.90 -0.04 1.13
C HIS A 37 -0.36 0.52 1.81
N LEU A 38 -1.46 -0.23 1.79
CA LEU A 38 -2.70 0.06 2.52
C LEU A 38 -2.88 -0.95 3.66
N TRP A 39 -2.97 -0.44 4.88
CA TRP A 39 -3.13 -1.24 6.10
C TRP A 39 -4.48 -0.94 6.73
N ASP A 40 -5.23 -1.97 7.10
CA ASP A 40 -6.38 -1.81 7.97
C ASP A 40 -6.03 -2.22 9.39
N LYS A 41 -6.12 -1.26 10.31
CA LYS A 41 -5.90 -1.44 11.74
C LYS A 41 -7.08 -2.13 12.42
N ASN A 42 -8.26 -2.15 11.80
CA ASN A 42 -9.49 -2.65 12.40
C ASN A 42 -9.84 -4.09 11.98
N CYS A 43 -9.06 -4.71 11.09
CA CYS A 43 -9.24 -6.12 10.75
C CYS A 43 -8.92 -7.02 11.96
N TRP A 44 -9.97 -7.50 12.63
CA TRP A 44 -9.88 -8.60 13.58
C TRP A 44 -9.72 -9.90 12.80
N ASN A 45 -8.58 -10.58 12.95
CA ASN A 45 -8.44 -11.96 12.51
C ASN A 45 -8.93 -12.85 13.65
N GLU A 46 -10.08 -13.52 13.53
CA GLU A 46 -10.54 -14.50 14.54
C GLU A 46 -9.51 -15.62 14.81
N ALA A 47 -8.65 -15.90 13.82
CA ALA A 47 -7.56 -16.87 13.93
C ALA A 47 -6.31 -16.34 14.68
N GLN A 48 -6.18 -15.03 14.90
CA GLN A 48 -5.06 -14.44 15.65
C GLN A 48 -5.58 -13.76 16.92
N THR A 49 -5.15 -14.25 18.07
CA THR A 49 -5.43 -13.69 19.42
C THR A 49 -4.87 -12.27 19.63
N ARG A 50 -4.41 -11.58 18.58
CA ARG A 50 -3.82 -10.23 18.61
C ARG A 50 -4.33 -9.43 17.42
N LYS A 51 -4.69 -8.17 17.68
CA LYS A 51 -5.00 -7.16 16.65
C LYS A 51 -3.75 -6.99 15.78
N ALA A 52 -3.80 -7.51 14.55
CA ALA A 52 -2.72 -7.41 13.58
C ALA A 52 -3.19 -6.54 12.41
N ASP A 53 -2.39 -5.53 12.06
CA ASP A 53 -2.67 -4.68 10.90
C ASP A 53 -2.68 -5.57 9.64
N LYS A 54 -3.84 -5.68 8.98
CA LYS A 54 -3.98 -6.49 7.76
C LYS A 54 -3.53 -5.67 6.57
N VAL A 55 -2.62 -6.21 5.76
CA VAL A 55 -2.28 -5.63 4.45
C VAL A 55 -3.48 -5.78 3.52
N ILE A 56 -4.13 -4.66 3.23
CA ILE A 56 -5.26 -4.58 2.30
C ILE A 56 -4.77 -4.42 0.87
N PHE A 57 -3.67 -3.70 0.65
CA PHE A 57 -3.10 -3.50 -0.69
C PHE A 57 -1.59 -3.33 -0.58
N MET A 58 -0.84 -4.01 -1.45
CA MET A 58 0.61 -3.86 -1.58
C MET A 58 0.99 -4.06 -3.03
N CYS A 59 1.52 -3.01 -3.66
CA CYS A 59 1.94 -3.03 -5.07
C CYS A 59 3.22 -2.21 -5.24
N ALA A 60 4.10 -2.66 -6.13
CA ALA A 60 5.36 -1.99 -6.44
C ALA A 60 5.30 -1.31 -7.81
N TYR A 61 5.83 -0.10 -7.89
CA TYR A 61 5.86 0.77 -9.07
C TYR A 61 7.27 1.33 -9.24
N ASP A 62 7.63 1.70 -10.47
CA ASP A 62 8.92 2.35 -10.72
C ASP A 62 8.90 3.84 -10.33
N ASP A 63 7.72 4.48 -10.43
CA ASP A 63 7.51 5.89 -10.09
C ASP A 63 6.85 6.08 -8.73
N GLU A 64 7.34 7.07 -7.99
CA GLU A 64 6.83 7.43 -6.66
C GLU A 64 5.39 7.95 -6.72
N GLU A 65 5.11 8.80 -7.71
CA GLU A 65 3.78 9.37 -7.93
C GLU A 65 2.76 8.31 -8.33
N ALA A 66 3.16 7.35 -9.18
CA ALA A 66 2.30 6.23 -9.56
C ALA A 66 1.91 5.37 -8.36
N ALA A 67 2.86 5.10 -7.46
CA ALA A 67 2.57 4.42 -6.20
C ALA A 67 1.61 5.22 -5.31
N ALA A 68 1.78 6.55 -5.26
CA ALA A 68 0.91 7.42 -4.48
C ALA A 68 -0.52 7.47 -5.03
N HIS A 69 -0.70 7.53 -6.35
CA HIS A 69 -2.02 7.42 -6.99
C HIS A 69 -2.68 6.07 -6.70
N ALA A 70 -1.95 4.97 -6.80
CA ALA A 70 -2.48 3.65 -6.49
C ALA A 70 -2.91 3.51 -5.02
N TYR A 71 -2.15 4.11 -4.10
CA TYR A 71 -2.53 4.19 -2.69
C TYR A 71 -3.83 4.97 -2.51
N ASP A 72 -3.95 6.14 -3.13
CA ASP A 72 -5.13 7.01 -3.04
C ASP A 72 -6.38 6.30 -3.61
N LEU A 73 -6.27 5.60 -4.74
CA LEU A 73 -7.35 4.81 -5.31
C LEU A 73 -7.79 3.66 -4.39
N ALA A 74 -6.82 2.92 -3.82
CA ALA A 74 -7.13 1.86 -2.87
C ALA A 74 -7.78 2.42 -1.58
N ALA A 75 -7.30 3.57 -1.10
CA ALA A 75 -7.86 4.28 0.04
C ALA A 75 -9.28 4.78 -0.21
N LEU A 76 -9.53 5.37 -1.39
CA LEU A 76 -10.86 5.80 -1.83
C LEU A 76 -11.84 4.64 -1.87
N LYS A 77 -11.43 3.49 -2.42
CA LYS A 77 -12.30 2.30 -2.46
C LYS A 77 -12.61 1.76 -1.07
N TYR A 78 -11.62 1.78 -0.18
CA TYR A 78 -11.70 1.10 1.10
C TYR A 78 -12.34 1.97 2.20
N TRP A 79 -12.00 3.25 2.26
CA TRP A 79 -12.48 4.20 3.28
C TRP A 79 -13.52 5.18 2.76
N GLY A 80 -13.66 5.34 1.45
CA GLY A 80 -14.61 6.28 0.84
C GLY A 80 -13.99 7.65 0.50
N PRO A 81 -14.80 8.57 -0.05
CA PRO A 81 -14.33 9.87 -0.56
C PRO A 81 -13.83 10.83 0.52
N ASP A 82 -14.26 10.65 1.78
CA ASP A 82 -13.84 11.49 2.91
C ASP A 82 -12.44 11.15 3.44
N THR A 83 -11.74 10.20 2.83
CA THR A 83 -10.40 9.82 3.26
C THR A 83 -9.38 10.88 2.90
N ILE A 84 -8.35 11.01 3.73
CA ILE A 84 -7.23 11.93 3.46
C ILE A 84 -6.35 11.29 2.38
N LEU A 85 -6.22 11.97 1.25
CA LEU A 85 -5.45 11.56 0.07
C LEU A 85 -4.12 12.32 -0.03
N ASN A 86 -3.24 11.84 -0.91
CA ASN A 86 -2.03 12.53 -1.32
C ASN A 86 -2.34 13.61 -2.38
N PHE A 87 -3.32 13.37 -3.25
CA PHE A 87 -3.72 14.28 -4.32
C PHE A 87 -5.17 14.77 -4.16
N PRO A 88 -5.54 15.87 -4.83
CA PRO A 88 -6.92 16.38 -4.79
C PRO A 88 -7.93 15.35 -5.33
N LEU A 89 -9.10 15.26 -4.69
CA LEU A 89 -10.20 14.39 -5.12
C LEU A 89 -10.63 14.62 -6.57
N SER A 90 -10.51 15.86 -7.08
CA SER A 90 -10.82 16.21 -8.47
C SER A 90 -10.01 15.39 -9.48
N THR A 91 -8.82 14.94 -9.11
CA THR A 91 -7.97 14.10 -9.95
C THR A 91 -8.57 12.72 -10.21
N TYR A 92 -9.46 12.24 -9.31
CA TYR A 92 -9.98 10.87 -9.32
C TYR A 92 -11.46 10.76 -9.73
N GLN A 93 -12.07 11.82 -10.27
CA GLN A 93 -13.51 11.79 -10.62
C GLN A 93 -13.86 10.67 -11.61
N LYS A 94 -12.96 10.41 -12.56
CA LYS A 94 -13.16 9.37 -13.58
C LYS A 94 -13.10 7.99 -12.93
N GLU A 95 -12.07 7.74 -12.13
CA GLU A 95 -11.83 6.48 -11.44
C GLU A 95 -12.94 6.21 -10.42
N LEU A 96 -13.44 7.22 -9.72
CA LEU A 96 -14.60 7.09 -8.82
C LEU A 96 -15.83 6.56 -9.57
N THR A 97 -16.09 7.08 -10.77
CA THR A 97 -17.20 6.61 -11.62
C THR A 97 -16.99 5.16 -12.06
N GLU A 98 -15.77 4.79 -12.44
CA GLU A 98 -15.43 3.40 -12.81
C GLU A 98 -15.52 2.44 -11.61
N MET A 99 -15.16 2.93 -10.42
CA MET A 99 -15.17 2.18 -9.17
C MET A 99 -16.57 1.92 -8.65
N GLU A 100 -17.56 2.76 -8.92
CA GLU A 100 -18.96 2.57 -8.47
C GLU A 100 -19.55 1.22 -8.94
N GLY A 101 -19.13 0.72 -10.10
CA GLY A 101 -19.61 -0.54 -10.67
C GLY A 101 -18.97 -1.81 -10.12
N GLN A 102 -17.96 -1.72 -9.24
CA GLN A 102 -17.20 -2.87 -8.75
C GLN A 102 -17.29 -3.00 -7.23
N SER A 103 -17.27 -4.22 -6.69
CA SER A 103 -17.12 -4.39 -5.24
C SER A 103 -15.70 -3.98 -4.78
N ARG A 104 -15.54 -3.70 -3.49
CA ARG A 104 -14.26 -3.32 -2.89
C ARG A 104 -13.19 -4.39 -3.11
N GLU A 105 -13.54 -5.64 -2.85
CA GLU A 105 -12.65 -6.79 -2.95
C GLU A 105 -12.26 -7.03 -4.41
N GLU A 106 -13.19 -6.88 -5.35
CA GLU A 106 -12.92 -7.04 -6.78
C GLU A 106 -11.99 -5.94 -7.31
N TYR A 107 -12.22 -4.68 -6.92
CA TYR A 107 -11.37 -3.57 -7.34
C TYR A 107 -9.95 -3.67 -6.77
N ILE A 108 -9.82 -4.02 -5.49
CA ILE A 108 -8.50 -4.25 -4.89
C ILE A 108 -7.83 -5.48 -5.55
N GLY A 109 -8.61 -6.52 -5.86
CA GLY A 109 -8.14 -7.69 -6.57
C GLY A 109 -7.71 -7.38 -8.01
N SER A 110 -8.42 -6.51 -8.72
CA SER A 110 -8.06 -6.07 -10.08
C SER A 110 -6.79 -5.22 -10.07
N LEU A 111 -6.63 -4.29 -9.13
CA LEU A 111 -5.39 -3.53 -8.97
C LEU A 111 -4.19 -4.45 -8.73
N ARG A 112 -4.33 -5.47 -7.87
CA ARG A 112 -3.28 -6.46 -7.62
C ARG A 112 -2.93 -7.26 -8.88
N ARG A 113 -3.94 -7.69 -9.65
CA ARG A 113 -3.74 -8.43 -10.91
C ARG A 113 -3.11 -7.57 -12.01
N GLN A 114 -3.54 -6.32 -12.14
CA GLN A 114 -2.99 -5.40 -13.12
C GLN A 114 -1.50 -5.14 -12.89
N VAL A 115 -1.10 -4.93 -11.63
CA VAL A 115 0.31 -4.77 -11.27
C VAL A 115 1.08 -6.08 -11.43
N PHE A 116 0.46 -7.23 -11.14
CA PHE A 116 1.05 -8.55 -11.39
C PHE A 116 1.32 -8.78 -12.88
N ASP A 117 0.34 -8.54 -13.75
CA ASP A 117 0.48 -8.75 -15.19
C ASP A 117 1.47 -7.76 -15.82
N GLN A 118 1.57 -6.56 -15.26
CA GLN A 118 2.48 -5.53 -15.76
C GLN A 118 3.94 -5.72 -15.30
N TRP A 119 4.18 -6.39 -14.16
CA TRP A 119 5.51 -6.43 -13.53
C TRP A 119 6.00 -7.81 -13.06
N GLY A 120 5.18 -8.86 -13.14
CA GLY A 120 5.59 -10.26 -12.98
C GLY A 120 6.04 -10.67 -11.57
N TYR A 121 5.49 -10.11 -10.49
CA TYR A 121 5.88 -10.43 -9.11
C TYR A 121 4.77 -11.06 -8.27
N SER A 122 5.01 -12.27 -7.77
CA SER A 122 4.30 -12.84 -6.61
C SER A 122 5.05 -12.43 -5.32
N PHE A 123 4.32 -11.95 -4.31
CA PHE A 123 4.81 -11.96 -2.92
C PHE A 123 4.55 -13.32 -2.29
#